data_AF-A0A522NNL8-F1
#
_entry.id   AF-A0A522NNL8-F1
#
_cell.length_a   1.000
_cell.length_b   1.000
_cell.length_c   1.000
_cell.angle_alpha   90.00
_cell.angle_beta   90.00
_cell.angle_gamma   90.00
#
_symmetry.space_group_name_H-M   'P 1'
#
loop_
_entity.id
_entity.type
_entity.pdbx_description
1 polymer ?
#
loop_
_entity_poly.entity_id
_entity_poly.type
_entity_poly.pdbx_seq_one_letter_code
_entity_poly.pdbx_strand_id
1 'polypeptide(L)' 'MDRSQYRVTYVVVAKSNREGRNWLPFFSKLNLMQQGRQLVNMGFGLAIARVPIVDASLS' A
#
# COMPACT_ATOMS: atom_id res chain seq x y z
N MET A 1 -4.75 14.66 -20.47
CA MET A 1 -4.76 13.26 -19.99
C MET A 1 -5.79 13.15 -18.88
N ASP A 2 -6.76 12.25 -19.01
CA ASP A 2 -7.74 11.98 -17.95
C ASP A 2 -7.07 11.14 -16.85
N ARG A 3 -6.92 11.74 -15.65
CA ARG A 3 -6.21 11.15 -14.52
C ARG A 3 -6.98 10.01 -13.86
N SER A 4 -8.29 9.94 -14.07
CA SER A 4 -9.14 8.88 -13.51
C SER A 4 -8.84 7.50 -14.08
N GLN A 5 -8.20 7.46 -15.26
CA GLN A 5 -7.74 6.23 -15.92
C GLN A 5 -6.46 5.66 -15.30
N TYR A 6 -5.84 6.38 -14.37
CA TYR A 6 -4.60 5.97 -13.71
C TYR A 6 -4.84 5.62 -12.24
N ARG A 7 -4.18 4.55 -11.79
CA ARG A 7 -4.22 4.10 -10.40
C ARG A 7 -2.80 4.00 -9.85
N VAL A 8 -2.57 4.64 -8.70
CA VAL A 8 -1.35 4.48 -7.92
C VAL A 8 -1.55 3.35 -6.92
N THR A 9 -0.63 2.38 -6.89
CA THR A 9 -0.67 1.26 -5.94
C THR A 9 0.56 1.28 -5.04
N TYR A 10 0.35 1.43 -3.73
CA TYR A 10 1.42 1.24 -2.76
C TYR A 10 1.60 -0.25 -2.47
N VAL A 11 2.78 -0.77 -2.77
CA VAL A 11 3.18 -2.14 -2.44
C VAL A 11 3.98 -2.12 -1.14
N VAL A 12 3.51 -2.83 -0.12
CA VAL A 12 4.20 -2.92 1.17
C VAL A 12 4.65 -4.35 1.41
N VAL A 13 5.96 -4.54 1.45
CA VAL A 13 6.59 -5.80 1.84
C VAL A 13 6.62 -5.86 3.37
N ALA A 14 5.95 -6.85 3.95
CA ALA A 14 5.81 -6.94 5.40
C ALA A 14 5.94 -8.38 5.91
N LYS A 15 6.87 -8.58 6.85
CA LYS A 15 6.95 -9.78 7.70
C LYS A 15 5.97 -9.64 8.85
N SER A 16 4.70 -9.92 8.58
CA SER A 16 3.65 -9.94 9.60
C SER A 16 2.86 -11.23 9.46
N ASN A 17 2.33 -11.75 10.57
CA ASN A 17 1.32 -12.82 10.56
C ASN A 17 -0.08 -12.25 10.85
N ARG A 18 -0.21 -10.93 11.03
CA ARG A 18 -1.49 -10.29 11.36
C ARG A 18 -2.41 -10.30 10.15
N GLU A 19 -3.65 -10.71 10.35
CA GLU A 19 -4.69 -10.71 9.33
C GLU A 19 -5.32 -9.31 9.15
N GLY A 20 -6.14 -9.16 8.10
CA GLY A 20 -6.88 -7.93 7.83
C GLY A 20 -5.98 -6.73 7.50
N ARG A 21 -6.22 -5.58 8.15
CA ARG A 21 -5.52 -4.30 7.89
C ARG A 21 -4.62 -3.85 9.04
N ASN A 22 -4.31 -4.76 9.97
CA ASN A 22 -3.55 -4.49 11.20
C ASN A 22 -2.07 -4.87 11.10
N TRP A 23 -1.62 -5.25 9.91
CA TRP A 23 -0.23 -5.57 9.59
C TRP A 23 0.63 -4.33 9.34
N LEU A 24 0.01 -3.19 9.00
CA LEU A 24 0.72 -1.94 8.72
C LEU A 24 0.85 -1.10 10.01
N PRO A 25 2.07 -0.75 10.45
CA PRO A 25 2.28 0.11 11.62
C PRO A 25 1.58 1.46 11.51
N PHE A 26 1.21 2.05 12.65
CA PHE A 26 0.42 3.28 12.73
C PHE A 26 1.06 4.44 11.94
N PHE A 27 2.33 4.75 12.15
CA PHE A 27 3.00 5.84 11.46
C PHE A 27 3.15 5.61 9.95
N SER A 28 3.40 4.36 9.53
CA SER A 28 3.41 4.00 8.11
C SER A 28 2.04 4.21 7.47
N LYS A 29 0.96 3.84 8.18
CA LYS A 29 -0.42 4.09 7.75
C LYS A 29 -0.72 5.59 7.67
N LEU A 30 -0.33 6.38 8.68
CA LEU A 30 -0.51 7.83 8.70
C LEU A 30 0.17 8.50 7.49
N ASN A 31 1.43 8.13 7.23
CA ASN A 31 2.19 8.65 6.10
C ASN A 31 1.53 8.31 4.75
N LEU A 32 1.11 7.06 4.56
CA LEU A 32 0.41 6.62 3.35
C LEU A 32 -0.95 7.31 3.17
N MET A 33 -1.68 7.58 4.26
CA MET A 33 -2.92 8.33 4.19
C MET A 33 -2.69 9.80 3.79
N GLN A 34 -1.63 10.44 4.30
CA GLN A 34 -1.31 11.82 3.95
C GLN A 34 -0.95 11.95 2.46
N GLN A 35 -0.07 11.08 1.96
CA GLN A 35 0.29 11.04 0.53
C GLN A 35 -0.91 10.61 -0.35
N GLY A 36 -1.69 9.63 0.13
CA GLY A 36 -2.87 9.13 -0.57
C GLY A 36 -3.94 10.20 -0.78
N ARG A 37 -4.17 11.06 0.22
CA ARG A 37 -5.10 12.20 0.09
C ARG A 37 -4.67 13.17 -1.02
N GLN A 38 -3.37 13.44 -1.15
CA GLN A 38 -2.86 14.30 -2.22
C GLN A 38 -3.14 13.69 -3.60
N LEU A 39 -2.88 12.39 -3.77
CA LEU A 39 -3.12 11.68 -5.04
C LEU A 39 -4.61 11.64 -5.43
N VAL A 40 -5.48 11.37 -4.45
CA VAL A 40 -6.94 11.37 -4.68
C VAL A 40 -7.42 12.76 -5.08
N ASN A 41 -6.95 13.82 -4.40
CA ASN A 41 -7.29 15.20 -4.74
C ASN A 41 -6.80 15.62 -6.14
N MET A 42 -5.75 14.99 -6.66
CA MET A 42 -5.26 15.20 -8.02
C MET A 42 -6.07 14.44 -9.09
N GLY A 43 -6.98 13.55 -8.68
CA GLY A 43 -7.85 12.76 -9.56
C GLY A 43 -7.36 11.35 -9.85
N PHE A 44 -6.38 10.82 -9.11
CA PHE A 44 -5.89 9.45 -9.29
C PHE A 44 -6.67 8.44 -8.43
N GLY A 45 -6.86 7.23 -8.95
CA GLY A 45 -7.26 6.10 -8.13
C GLY A 45 -6.12 5.66 -7.20
N LEU A 46 -6.45 5.14 -6.01
CA LEU A 46 -5.47 4.67 -5.04
C LEU A 46 -5.76 3.26 -4.55
N ALA A 47 -4.72 2.42 -4.45
CA ALA A 47 -4.79 1.09 -3.85
C ALA A 47 -3.57 0.80 -2.95
N ILE A 48 -3.71 -0.17 -2.06
CA ILE A 48 -2.62 -0.71 -1.24
C ILE A 48 -2.60 -2.23 -1.34
N ALA A 49 -1.43 -2.80 -1.59
CA ALA A 49 -1.20 -4.22 -1.64
C ALA A 49 -0.15 -4.62 -0.61
N ARG A 50 -0.42 -5.69 0.13
CA ARG A 50 0.56 -6.32 1.01
C ARG A 50 1.24 -7.45 0.27
N VAL A 51 2.57 -7.45 0.27
CA VAL A 51 3.38 -8.56 -0.23
C VAL A 51 4.00 -9.29 0.97
N PRO A 52 3.67 -10.57 1.19
CA PRO A 52 4.31 -11.35 2.25
C PRO A 52 5.77 -11.63 1.89
N ILE A 53 6.64 -11.69 2.89
CA ILE A 53 8.00 -12.21 2.73
C ILE A 53 7.90 -13.74 2.84
N VAL A 54 8.21 -14.43 1.75
CA VAL A 54 8.34 -15.89 1.71
C VAL A 54 9.83 -16.18 1.65
N ASP A 55 10.37 -16.81 2.69
CA ASP A 55 11.75 -17.29 2.66
C ASP A 55 11.78 -18.46 1.69
N ALA A 56 12.32 -18.23 0.48
CA ALA A 56 12.68 -19.32 -0.41
C ALA A 56 13.94 -19.98 0.16
N SER A 57 13.75 -20.91 1.09
CA SER A 57 14.78 -21.91 1.34
C SER A 57 14.95 -22.67 0.03
N LEU A 58 15.98 -22.32 -0.74
CA LEU A 58 16.47 -23.14 -1.84
C LEU A 58 16.93 -24.44 -1.19
N SER A 59 16.05 -25.45 -1.23
CA SER A 59 16.35 -26.84 -0.92
C SER A 59 17.28 -27.41 -1.97
#